data_AF-A0A7J9FCN7-F1
#
_entry.id   AF-A0A7J9FCN7-F1
#
_cell.length_a   1.000
_cell.length_b   1.000
_cell.length_c   1.000
_cell.angle_alpha   90.00
_cell.angle_beta   90.00
_cell.angle_gamma   90.00
#
_symmetry.space_group_name_H-M   'P 1'
#
loop_
_entity.id
_entity.type
_entity.pdbx_description
1 polymer ?
#
loop_
_entity_poly.entity_id
_entity_poly.type
_entity_poly.pdbx_seq_one_letter_code
_entity_poly.pdbx_strand_id
1 'polypeptide(L)'
;MRFWDLRAPWLEPLRGLNGLDLSRLKKDIQPWQERHPAKHMMHAPLGSLNSIGHLWHAGRACATAAGFKKGIDRNFDPVLSMTPLN
;
A
#
# COMPACT_ATOMS: atom_id res chain seq x y z
N MET A 1 4.47 6.34 22.00
CA MET A 1 3.62 6.22 20.78
C MET A 1 4.40 6.75 19.58
N ARG A 2 4.27 6.15 18.39
CA ARG A 2 5.15 6.41 17.21
C ARG A 2 4.91 7.73 16.46
N PHE A 3 3.73 8.34 16.58
CA PHE A 3 3.35 9.51 15.77
C PHE A 3 3.27 10.82 16.57
N TRP A 4 3.89 10.88 17.75
CA TRP A 4 3.78 12.04 18.64
C TRP A 4 4.45 13.30 18.08
N ASP A 5 5.40 13.14 17.15
CA ASP A 5 6.10 14.25 16.49
C ASP A 5 5.28 14.91 15.36
N LEU A 6 4.10 14.37 15.01
CA LEU A 6 3.24 14.95 13.98
C LEU A 6 2.89 16.40 14.33
N ARG A 7 3.18 17.33 13.42
CA ARG A 7 2.73 18.72 13.48
C ARG A 7 1.79 18.99 12.33
N ALA A 8 0.57 19.42 12.63
CA ALA A 8 -0.44 19.68 11.63
C ALA A 8 -1.15 21.01 11.94
N PRO A 9 -1.48 21.84 10.93
CA PRO A 9 -2.10 23.15 11.14
C PRO A 9 -3.40 23.11 11.96
N TRP A 10 -4.14 22.00 11.91
CA TRP A 10 -5.36 21.79 12.69
C TRP A 10 -5.12 21.27 14.12
N LEU A 11 -3.90 20.85 14.45
CA LEU A 11 -3.50 20.31 15.76
C LEU A 11 -2.65 21.29 16.58
N GLU A 12 -1.81 22.08 15.92
CA GLU A 12 -0.91 23.05 16.59
C GLU A 12 -1.65 24.07 17.49
N PRO A 13 -2.86 24.58 17.16
CA PRO A 13 -3.59 25.47 18.08
C PRO A 13 -3.92 24.83 19.44
N LEU A 14 -4.04 23.49 19.49
CA LEU A 14 -4.32 22.73 20.70
C LEU A 14 -3.05 22.35 21.48
N ARG A 15 -1.86 22.64 20.92
CA ARG A 15 -0.58 22.47 21.62
C ARG A 15 -0.21 23.71 22.42
N GLY A 16 0.27 23.45 23.63
CA GLY A 16 0.94 24.40 24.52
C GLY A 16 2.40 24.01 24.76
N LEU A 17 3.03 24.67 25.75
CA LEU A 17 4.45 24.50 26.05
C LEU A 17 4.84 23.05 26.40
N ASN A 18 3.92 22.31 27.04
CA ASN A 18 4.12 20.94 27.53
C ASN A 18 3.46 19.87 26.64
N GLY A 19 3.08 20.20 25.40
CA GLY A 19 2.34 19.29 24.51
C GLY A 19 0.86 19.65 24.39
N LEU A 20 -0.04 18.67 24.33
CA LEU A 20 -1.48 18.92 24.20
C LEU A 20 -2.07 19.56 25.47
N ASP A 21 -2.74 20.70 25.32
CA ASP A 21 -3.33 21.44 26.44
C ASP A 21 -4.76 20.97 26.75
N LEU A 22 -4.99 20.49 27.98
CA LEU A 22 -6.27 19.94 28.42
C LEU A 22 -7.38 20.99 28.52
N SER A 23 -7.05 22.25 28.78
CA SER A 23 -8.04 23.33 28.87
C SER A 23 -8.55 23.70 27.48
N ARG A 24 -7.64 23.77 26.50
CA ARG A 24 -7.97 24.04 25.09
C ARG A 24 -8.74 22.89 24.45
N LEU A 25 -8.38 21.66 24.77
CA LEU A 25 -9.11 20.48 24.28
C LEU A 25 -10.58 20.49 24.73
N LYS A 26 -10.88 21.03 25.91
CA LYS A 26 -12.25 21.07 26.44
C LYS A 26 -13.08 22.24 25.92
N LYS A 27 -12.45 23.34 25.50
CA LYS A 27 -13.14 24.62 25.25
C LYS A 27 -12.94 25.20 23.86
N ASP A 28 -11.83 24.88 23.21
CA ASP A 28 -11.34 25.63 22.05
C ASP A 28 -11.36 24.82 20.73
N ILE A 29 -11.92 23.60 20.73
CA ILE A 29 -12.09 22.82 19.51
C ILE A 29 -13.10 23.51 18.59
N GLN A 30 -12.68 23.82 17.37
CA GLN A 30 -13.53 24.43 16.36
C GLN A 30 -14.16 23.38 15.41
N PRO A 31 -15.35 23.63 14.84
CA PRO A 31 -16.01 22.67 13.93
C PRO A 31 -15.17 22.32 12.69
N TRP A 32 -14.33 23.23 12.19
CA TRP A 32 -13.43 22.92 11.10
C TRP A 32 -12.29 21.99 11.54
N GLN A 33 -11.78 22.14 12.78
CA GLN A 33 -10.76 21.24 13.34
C GLN A 33 -11.28 19.83 13.56
N GLU A 34 -12.58 19.60 13.64
CA GLU A 34 -13.17 18.25 13.67
C GLU A 34 -13.24 17.63 12.26
N ARG A 35 -13.54 18.45 11.25
CA ARG A 35 -13.66 18.00 9.85
C ARG A 35 -12.32 17.60 9.24
N HIS A 36 -11.23 18.30 9.59
CA HIS A 36 -9.90 18.01 9.05
C HIS A 36 -9.39 16.60 9.42
N PRO A 37 -9.36 16.18 10.69
CA PRO A 37 -9.02 14.82 11.10
C PRO A 37 -9.95 13.77 10.47
N ALA A 38 -11.26 14.04 10.43
CA ALA A 38 -12.22 13.13 9.81
C ALA A 38 -11.89 12.87 8.32
N LYS A 39 -11.57 13.94 7.57
CA LYS A 39 -11.12 13.82 6.17
C LYS A 39 -9.82 13.02 6.05
N HIS A 40 -8.82 13.31 6.89
CA HIS A 40 -7.53 12.61 6.82
C HIS A 40 -7.62 11.15 7.25
N MET A 41 -8.52 10.83 8.18
CA MET A 41 -8.80 9.45 8.60
C MET A 41 -9.48 8.66 7.48
N MET A 42 -10.47 9.26 6.80
CA MET A 42 -11.17 8.63 5.67
C MET A 42 -10.28 8.45 4.42
N HIS A 43 -9.27 9.31 4.25
CA HIS A 43 -8.32 9.25 3.15
C HIS A 43 -6.92 8.84 3.62
N ALA A 44 -6.84 8.00 4.65
CA ALA A 44 -5.58 7.40 5.04
C ALA A 44 -4.98 6.66 3.82
N PRO A 45 -3.65 6.72 3.60
CA PRO A 45 -2.98 6.13 2.45
C PRO A 45 -2.89 4.59 2.60
N LEU A 46 -4.05 3.95 2.61
CA LEU A 46 -4.23 2.50 2.67
C LEU A 46 -4.79 2.06 1.33
N GLY A 47 -4.11 1.12 0.67
CA GLY A 47 -4.52 0.57 -0.61
C GLY A 47 -4.06 -0.87 -0.76
N SER A 48 -4.81 -1.67 -1.51
CA SER A 48 -4.38 -2.99 -1.92
C SER A 48 -3.57 -2.90 -3.22
N LEU A 49 -2.40 -3.53 -3.25
CA LEU A 49 -1.65 -3.70 -4.48
C LEU A 49 -2.39 -4.71 -5.36
N ASN A 50 -2.56 -4.40 -6.64
CA ASN A 50 -3.12 -5.29 -7.66
C ASN A 50 -2.12 -6.39 -8.10
N SER A 51 -1.37 -6.94 -7.15
CA SER A 51 -0.22 -7.83 -7.35
C SER A 51 -0.51 -9.08 -8.19
N ILE A 52 -1.74 -9.59 -8.14
CA ILE A 52 -2.18 -10.76 -8.92
C ILE A 52 -2.21 -10.43 -10.42
N GLY A 53 -2.67 -9.23 -10.78
CA GLY A 53 -2.68 -8.78 -12.17
C GLY A 53 -1.27 -8.64 -12.73
N HIS A 54 -0.36 -8.05 -11.95
CA HIS A 54 1.04 -7.93 -12.35
C HIS A 54 1.70 -9.31 -12.56
N LEU A 55 1.53 -10.24 -11.63
CA LEU A 55 2.09 -11.59 -11.75
C LEU A 55 1.53 -12.32 -12.98
N TRP A 56 0.21 -12.23 -13.20
CA TRP A 56 -0.44 -12.82 -14.37
C TRP A 56 0.09 -12.24 -15.69
N HIS A 57 0.16 -10.91 -15.80
CA HIS A 57 0.59 -10.25 -17.03
C HIS A 57 2.10 -10.44 -17.28
N ALA A 58 2.94 -10.38 -16.25
CA ALA A 58 4.38 -10.64 -16.36
C ALA A 58 4.66 -12.09 -16.81
N GLY A 59 4.01 -13.09 -16.19
CA GLY A 59 4.16 -14.49 -16.57
C GLY A 59 3.74 -14.75 -18.04
N ARG A 60 2.62 -14.16 -18.49
CA ARG A 60 2.20 -14.27 -19.90
C ARG A 60 3.14 -13.57 -20.87
N ALA A 61 3.73 -12.43 -20.49
CA ALA A 61 4.71 -11.73 -21.32
C ALA A 61 5.97 -12.59 -21.51
N CYS A 62 6.51 -13.16 -20.44
CA CYS A 62 7.66 -14.07 -20.50
C CYS A 62 7.37 -15.31 -21.35
N ALA A 63 6.22 -15.97 -21.17
CA ALA A 63 5.84 -17.13 -21.98
C ALA A 63 5.63 -16.79 -23.47
N THR A 64 5.22 -15.55 -23.77
CA THR A 64 5.11 -15.07 -25.16
C THR A 64 6.50 -14.85 -25.76
N ALA A 65 7.39 -14.17 -25.03
CA ALA A 65 8.75 -13.89 -25.48
C ALA A 65 9.56 -15.18 -25.72
N ALA A 66 9.35 -16.20 -24.89
CA ALA A 66 9.98 -17.52 -25.04
C ALA A 66 9.20 -18.48 -25.96
N GLY A 67 8.08 -18.05 -26.56
CA GLY A 67 7.36 -18.80 -27.59
C GLY A 67 6.41 -19.91 -27.12
N PHE A 68 6.36 -20.24 -25.83
CA PHE A 68 5.55 -21.36 -25.30
C PHE A 68 4.21 -20.94 -24.70
N LYS A 69 3.76 -19.69 -24.88
CA LYS A 69 2.48 -19.18 -24.35
C LYS A 69 1.26 -20.06 -24.68
N LYS A 70 1.27 -20.74 -25.83
CA LYS A 70 0.16 -21.57 -26.33
C LYS A 70 0.28 -23.06 -25.93
N GLY A 71 1.33 -23.45 -25.21
CA GLY A 71 1.62 -24.83 -24.86
C GLY A 71 3.02 -25.25 -25.33
N ILE A 72 3.40 -26.48 -24.95
CA ILE A 72 4.68 -27.11 -25.29
C ILE A 72 4.53 -27.84 -26.64
N ASP A 73 5.58 -27.81 -27.46
CA ASP A 73 5.63 -28.61 -28.69
C ASP A 73 5.70 -30.10 -28.35
N ARG A 74 4.77 -30.88 -28.90
CA ARG A 74 4.69 -32.34 -28.67
C ARG A 74 5.89 -33.09 -29.23
N ASN A 75 6.57 -32.53 -30.23
CA ASN A 75 7.76 -33.13 -30.82
C ASN A 75 9.06 -32.68 -30.13
N PHE A 76 8.99 -31.63 -29.31
CA PHE A 76 10.14 -31.03 -28.66
C PHE A 76 9.79 -30.69 -27.20
N ASP A 77 9.60 -31.74 -26.41
CA ASP A 77 9.40 -31.60 -24.97
C ASP A 77 10.76 -31.44 -24.26
N PRO A 78 11.04 -30.27 -23.64
CA PRO A 78 12.32 -30.01 -23.01
C PRO A 78 12.62 -30.96 -21.85
N VAL A 79 11.60 -31.49 -21.15
CA VAL A 79 11.79 -32.40 -20.02
C VAL A 79 12.38 -33.74 -20.48
N LEU A 80 11.97 -34.22 -21.67
CA LEU A 80 12.48 -35.47 -22.24
C LEU A 80 13.96 -35.38 -22.66
N SER A 81 14.51 -34.17 -22.77
CA SER A 81 15.91 -33.92 -23.11
C SER A 81 16.84 -33.76 -21.89
N MET A 82 16.29 -33.76 -20.67
CA MET A 82 17.04 -33.56 -19.43
C MET A 82 17.47 -34.87 -18.78
N THR A 83 18.57 -34.83 -18.02
CA THR A 83 19.05 -35.98 -17.23
C THR A 83 18.11 -36.25 -16.05
N PRO A 84 17.76 -37.52 -15.75
CA PRO A 84 16.95 -37.85 -14.58
C PRO A 84 17.68 -37.47 -13.28
N LEU A 85 16.91 -36.99 -12.29
CA LEU A 85 17.44 -36.49 -11.02
C LEU A 85 17.67 -37.58 -9.94
N ASN A 86 17.55 -38.85 -10.31
CA ASN A 86 17.67 -40.00 -9.39
C ASN A 86 19.10 -40.52 -9.29
#